data_AF-A0A2V9WE44-F1
#
_entry.id   AF-A0A2V9WE44-F1
#
_cell.length_a   1.000
_cell.length_b   1.000
_cell.length_c   1.000
_cell.angle_alpha   90.00
_cell.angle_beta   90.00
_cell.angle_gamma   90.00
#
_symmetry.space_group_name_H-M   'P 1'
#
loop_
_entity.id
_entity.type
_entity.pdbx_description
1 polymer ?
#
loop_
_entity_poly.entity_id
_entity_poly.type
_entity_poly.pdbx_seq_one_letter_code
_entity_poly.pdbx_strand_id
1 'polypeptide(L)'
;MSRKLLILTVWAVSMLGAGCGGGSSPSKSNPTMASSGQNVVAISVNGGPTNNYVNGVFVTLTVCVPGSSSCQSIPNVLVDTGSSGLRLLSSALTISLKQQNGPGGHPVAECVPFLSGFTWGPVETADIQIAGERASAVPIQVLSDTAFPVPSGCSSTGLQSMDSLSTLGANGLLGVGLFAQDCGPACASPVGNPGLYYECPSSGCQPITEAMTQQVQNPVAMFPSDNNGVMIELPAVSSGQPSITGSLVFGIGTQSNNALNGATVYAVNSSGNFTTTFKGKSYPGSFVDSGSNGYFFLNSNTTSITACGSPNGFYCPSNTQNLSAENEGTNGNSGTVNFSVANADTLFSTNTDFVFGDLGGPGQSDFDWGLPFFYGRNVFTAIEGKSTPAGIGPYWAY
;
A
#
# COMPACT_ATOMS: atom_id res chain seq x y z
N MET A 1 -31.53 -5.01 14.17
CA MET A 1 -32.84 -5.59 13.77
C MET A 1 -32.65 -7.05 13.38
N SER A 2 -33.62 -7.87 13.77
CA SER A 2 -33.60 -9.35 13.86
C SER A 2 -33.27 -10.19 12.62
N ARG A 3 -32.62 -11.35 12.91
CA ARG A 3 -32.78 -12.72 12.36
C ARG A 3 -32.35 -12.94 10.89
N LYS A 4 -31.60 -14.00 10.55
CA LYS A 4 -31.97 -15.42 10.73
C LYS A 4 -30.78 -16.38 10.78
N LEU A 5 -31.00 -17.40 11.60
CA LEU A 5 -30.33 -18.68 11.77
C LEU A 5 -30.57 -19.60 10.55
N LEU A 6 -29.57 -20.36 10.09
CA LEU A 6 -29.80 -21.61 9.35
C LEU A 6 -28.72 -22.65 9.73
N ILE A 7 -29.18 -23.88 9.91
CA ILE A 7 -28.49 -25.02 10.53
C ILE A 7 -28.33 -26.15 9.49
N LEU A 8 -27.13 -26.77 9.50
CA LEU A 8 -26.69 -28.12 9.09
C LEU A 8 -27.03 -28.70 7.69
N THR A 9 -26.01 -29.28 7.03
CA THR A 9 -25.86 -30.76 6.96
C THR A 9 -24.44 -31.20 6.52
N VAL A 10 -23.99 -32.29 7.15
CA VAL A 10 -22.71 -33.00 7.00
C VAL A 10 -22.81 -34.01 5.86
N TRP A 11 -21.77 -34.14 5.02
CA TRP A 11 -21.47 -35.38 4.31
C TRP A 11 -19.97 -35.67 4.36
N ALA A 12 -19.64 -36.84 4.91
CA ALA A 12 -18.33 -37.45 4.90
C ALA A 12 -18.19 -38.36 3.68
N VAL A 13 -17.09 -38.23 2.93
CA VAL A 13 -16.58 -39.29 2.06
C VAL A 13 -15.08 -39.39 2.27
N SER A 14 -14.66 -40.54 2.81
CA SER A 14 -13.28 -41.01 2.86
C SER A 14 -13.04 -41.86 1.60
N MET A 15 -11.87 -41.72 0.96
CA MET A 15 -11.19 -42.77 0.19
C MET A 15 -9.69 -42.45 0.07
N LEU A 16 -8.90 -43.51 0.22
CA LEU A 16 -7.45 -43.57 0.32
C LEU A 16 -6.73 -43.42 -1.04
N GLY A 17 -5.44 -43.07 -1.00
CA GLY A 17 -4.43 -43.80 -1.80
C GLY A 17 -3.37 -42.98 -2.57
N ALA A 18 -2.19 -42.88 -1.95
CA ALA A 18 -0.82 -42.97 -2.51
C ALA A 18 -0.40 -42.21 -3.79
N GLY A 19 0.68 -41.43 -3.65
CA GLY A 19 1.54 -41.02 -4.76
C GLY A 19 2.63 -40.04 -4.34
N CYS A 20 3.72 -40.53 -3.74
CA CYS A 20 4.97 -39.77 -3.65
C CYS A 20 5.50 -39.52 -5.07
N GLY A 21 5.53 -38.26 -5.49
CA GLY A 21 6.27 -37.80 -6.66
C GLY A 21 7.14 -36.62 -6.25
N GLY A 22 8.43 -36.89 -6.04
CA GLY A 22 9.44 -35.85 -5.84
C GLY A 22 9.60 -35.03 -7.12
N GLY A 23 8.88 -33.92 -7.19
CA GLY A 23 9.08 -32.88 -8.20
C GLY A 23 10.19 -31.95 -7.71
N SER A 24 11.32 -31.95 -8.41
CA SER A 24 12.36 -30.93 -8.25
C SER A 24 11.73 -29.55 -8.47
N SER A 25 11.72 -28.72 -7.43
CA SER A 25 11.32 -27.32 -7.54
C SER A 25 12.17 -26.65 -8.64
N PRO A 26 11.58 -25.99 -9.65
CA PRO A 26 12.35 -25.17 -10.55
C PRO A 26 13.00 -24.06 -9.72
N SER A 27 14.31 -23.87 -9.88
CA SER A 27 15.00 -22.70 -9.35
C SER A 27 14.31 -21.48 -9.95
N LYS A 28 13.53 -20.75 -9.14
CA LYS A 28 12.95 -19.47 -9.57
C LYS A 28 14.12 -18.52 -9.81
N SER A 29 14.49 -18.33 -11.07
CA SER A 29 15.36 -17.23 -11.47
C SER A 29 14.71 -15.92 -11.00
N ASN A 30 15.48 -15.03 -10.41
CA ASN A 30 14.99 -13.69 -10.09
C ASN A 30 14.34 -13.07 -11.35
N PRO A 31 13.18 -12.43 -11.23
CA PRO A 31 12.60 -11.73 -12.36
C PRO A 31 13.60 -10.72 -12.93
N THR A 32 13.63 -10.62 -14.27
CA THR A 32 14.52 -9.68 -14.94
C THR A 32 13.92 -8.29 -14.79
N MET A 33 14.51 -7.47 -13.91
CA MET A 33 13.98 -6.13 -13.62
C MET A 33 14.02 -5.23 -14.85
N ALA A 34 12.94 -4.48 -15.07
CA ALA A 34 12.88 -3.42 -16.05
C ALA A 34 13.87 -2.31 -15.65
N SER A 35 14.87 -2.07 -16.49
CA SER A 35 15.93 -1.08 -16.22
C SER A 35 15.81 0.19 -17.05
N SER A 36 14.88 0.23 -18.01
CA SER A 36 14.68 1.35 -18.93
C SER A 36 13.25 1.38 -19.49
N GLY A 37 12.83 2.57 -19.92
CA GLY A 37 11.49 2.83 -20.44
C GLY A 37 10.96 4.17 -19.92
N GLN A 38 10.06 4.81 -20.67
CA GLN A 38 9.40 6.03 -20.19
C GLN A 38 8.48 5.75 -18.99
N ASN A 39 8.03 4.51 -18.84
CA ASN A 39 7.17 4.04 -17.76
C ASN A 39 7.93 3.48 -16.55
N VAL A 40 9.26 3.59 -16.49
CA VAL A 40 10.08 2.98 -15.43
C VAL A 40 10.73 4.06 -14.57
N VAL A 41 10.50 4.02 -13.26
CA VAL A 41 11.24 4.81 -12.27
C VAL A 41 11.99 3.89 -11.32
N ALA A 42 13.23 4.25 -10.98
CA ALA A 42 13.99 3.54 -9.96
C ALA A 42 13.40 3.80 -8.57
N ILE A 43 13.31 2.74 -7.78
CA ILE A 43 12.91 2.78 -6.36
C ILE A 43 14.01 2.16 -5.52
N SER A 44 14.13 2.59 -4.26
CA SER A 44 15.11 2.02 -3.32
C SER A 44 14.44 1.66 -2.01
N VAL A 45 14.80 0.49 -1.49
CA VAL A 45 14.50 0.13 -0.11
C VAL A 45 15.70 0.46 0.75
N ASN A 46 15.53 1.32 1.75
CA ASN A 46 16.60 1.80 2.63
C ASN A 46 16.02 2.38 3.93
N GLY A 47 16.86 3.02 4.75
CA GLY A 47 16.50 3.64 6.03
C GLY A 47 15.58 4.87 5.96
N GLY A 48 15.23 5.35 4.77
CA GLY A 48 14.48 6.58 4.56
C GLY A 48 15.28 7.85 4.88
N PRO A 49 14.63 9.02 4.86
CA PRO A 49 15.27 10.32 5.06
C PRO A 49 15.87 10.50 6.47
N THR A 50 15.36 9.76 7.46
CA THR A 50 15.80 9.77 8.86
C THR A 50 16.66 8.57 9.24
N ASN A 51 16.96 7.67 8.29
CA ASN A 51 17.78 6.47 8.48
C ASN A 51 17.32 5.57 9.65
N ASN A 52 16.01 5.42 9.80
CA ASN A 52 15.36 4.63 10.86
C ASN A 52 14.12 3.88 10.36
N TYR A 53 13.84 3.91 9.07
CA TYR A 53 12.73 3.19 8.45
C TYR A 53 13.21 1.83 7.97
N VAL A 54 12.70 0.75 8.54
CA VAL A 54 12.98 -0.60 8.04
C VAL A 54 11.96 -0.95 6.96
N ASN A 55 12.39 -1.63 5.89
CA ASN A 55 11.57 -2.05 4.77
C ASN A 55 10.68 -0.92 4.23
N GLY A 56 11.23 0.29 4.10
CA GLY A 56 10.57 1.40 3.41
C GLY A 56 11.04 1.46 1.97
N VAL A 57 10.11 1.36 1.01
CA VAL A 57 10.39 1.51 -0.42
C VAL A 57 10.12 2.95 -0.87
N PHE A 58 11.13 3.60 -1.43
CA PHE A 58 11.10 5.03 -1.70
C PHE A 58 11.30 5.35 -3.17
N VAL A 59 10.62 6.40 -3.63
CA VAL A 59 10.75 6.98 -4.97
C VAL A 59 11.05 8.47 -4.87
N THR A 60 11.62 9.03 -5.94
CA THR A 60 11.68 10.48 -6.17
C THR A 60 10.68 10.85 -7.26
N LEU A 61 9.81 11.82 -6.98
CA LEU A 61 8.87 12.37 -7.95
C LEU A 61 9.08 13.87 -8.12
N THR A 62 8.53 14.45 -9.18
CA THR A 62 8.54 15.91 -9.39
C THR A 62 7.12 16.46 -9.29
N VAL A 63 6.97 17.52 -8.51
CA VAL A 63 5.70 18.24 -8.31
C VAL A 63 5.85 19.64 -8.89
N CYS A 64 4.85 20.10 -9.63
CA CYS A 64 4.81 21.45 -10.17
C CYS A 64 3.53 22.19 -9.80
N VAL A 65 3.60 23.51 -9.73
CA VAL A 65 2.41 24.37 -9.72
C VAL A 65 1.66 24.14 -11.05
N PRO A 66 0.36 23.79 -11.02
CA PRO A 66 -0.37 23.37 -12.21
C PRO A 66 -0.24 24.33 -13.40
N GLY A 67 0.05 23.79 -14.58
CA GLY A 67 0.15 24.56 -15.82
C GLY A 67 1.36 25.50 -15.90
N SER A 68 2.34 25.36 -15.00
CA SER A 68 3.57 26.16 -14.99
C SER A 68 4.82 25.29 -15.11
N SER A 69 5.99 25.93 -15.21
CA SER A 69 7.31 25.29 -15.10
C SER A 69 7.94 25.40 -13.70
N SER A 70 7.20 25.91 -12.71
CA SER A 70 7.66 25.98 -11.32
C SER A 70 7.50 24.59 -10.70
N CYS A 71 8.61 23.85 -10.64
CA CYS A 71 8.66 22.46 -10.24
C CYS A 71 9.74 22.23 -9.19
N GLN A 72 9.55 21.20 -8.36
CA GLN A 72 10.57 20.68 -7.46
C GLN A 72 10.54 19.15 -7.46
N SER A 73 11.71 18.53 -7.28
CA SER A 73 11.80 17.10 -7.04
C SER A 73 11.72 16.82 -5.54
N ILE A 74 10.96 15.81 -5.16
CA ILE A 74 10.73 15.39 -3.79
C ILE A 74 11.27 13.97 -3.64
N PRO A 75 12.44 13.78 -3.01
CA PRO A 75 13.00 12.46 -2.78
C PRO A 75 12.32 11.78 -1.60
N ASN A 76 12.57 10.47 -1.42
CA ASN A 76 12.16 9.71 -0.24
C ASN A 76 10.64 9.76 0.02
N VAL A 77 9.85 9.68 -1.04
CA VAL A 77 8.40 9.48 -0.96
C VAL A 77 8.14 7.98 -0.88
N LEU A 78 7.44 7.51 0.15
CA LEU A 78 7.14 6.10 0.38
C LEU A 78 6.17 5.61 -0.72
N VAL A 79 6.48 4.50 -1.38
CA VAL A 79 5.58 3.87 -2.36
C VAL A 79 4.63 2.93 -1.62
N ASP A 80 3.35 3.26 -1.64
CA ASP A 80 2.33 2.62 -0.83
C ASP A 80 1.25 2.04 -1.74
N THR A 81 1.12 0.72 -1.75
CA THR A 81 0.10 0.00 -2.54
C THR A 81 -1.16 -0.31 -1.71
N GLY A 82 -1.12 -0.11 -0.38
CA GLY A 82 -2.26 -0.19 0.52
C GLY A 82 -3.11 1.09 0.54
N SER A 83 -2.61 2.21 0.04
CA SER A 83 -3.37 3.47 -0.08
C SER A 83 -3.48 4.00 -1.51
N SER A 84 -4.37 4.97 -1.71
CA SER A 84 -4.58 5.65 -3.00
C SER A 84 -4.33 7.15 -2.85
N GLY A 85 -3.47 7.67 -3.71
CA GLY A 85 -3.22 9.10 -3.86
C GLY A 85 -1.94 9.65 -3.23
N LEU A 86 -1.55 10.84 -3.69
CA LEU A 86 -0.31 11.48 -3.26
C LEU A 86 -0.54 12.35 -2.03
N ARG A 87 0.28 12.12 -1.00
CA ARG A 87 0.28 12.86 0.27
C ARG A 87 1.69 13.33 0.56
N LEU A 88 1.91 14.63 0.73
CA LEU A 88 3.26 15.20 0.88
C LEU A 88 3.36 16.03 2.14
N LEU A 89 4.45 15.88 2.89
CA LEU A 89 4.72 16.77 4.01
C LEU A 89 4.84 18.21 3.51
N SER A 90 4.15 19.14 4.15
CA SER A 90 4.32 20.57 3.87
C SER A 90 5.79 21.00 4.01
N SER A 91 6.53 20.41 4.95
CA SER A 91 7.98 20.65 5.13
C SER A 91 8.85 20.17 3.96
N ALA A 92 8.34 19.30 3.08
CA ALA A 92 9.02 18.85 1.88
C ALA A 92 8.71 19.71 0.65
N LEU A 93 7.82 20.71 0.78
CA LEU A 93 7.40 21.59 -0.31
C LEU A 93 8.05 22.97 -0.21
N THR A 94 8.69 23.40 -1.30
CA THR A 94 9.21 24.76 -1.49
C THR A 94 8.38 25.61 -2.46
N ILE A 95 7.49 24.97 -3.23
CA ILE A 95 6.52 25.64 -4.11
C ILE A 95 5.17 25.78 -3.41
N SER A 96 4.42 26.83 -3.72
CA SER A 96 3.04 27.01 -3.25
C SER A 96 2.07 26.42 -4.25
N LEU A 97 1.30 25.42 -3.85
CA LEU A 97 0.24 24.85 -4.67
C LEU A 97 -1.09 25.57 -4.39
N LYS A 98 -2.09 25.26 -5.21
CA LYS A 98 -3.40 25.90 -5.10
C LYS A 98 -4.30 25.07 -4.19
N GLN A 99 -4.75 25.68 -3.10
CA GLN A 99 -5.81 25.17 -2.22
C GLN A 99 -7.12 24.89 -3.00
N GLN A 100 -7.72 23.73 -2.76
CA GLN A 100 -9.09 23.45 -3.20
C GLN A 100 -10.12 24.04 -2.23
N ASN A 101 -11.24 24.50 -2.76
CA ASN A 101 -12.36 24.98 -1.96
C ASN A 101 -13.57 24.08 -2.13
N GLY A 102 -14.27 23.84 -1.03
CA GLY A 102 -15.47 23.03 -1.00
C GLY A 102 -16.70 23.80 -1.50
N PRO A 103 -17.90 23.18 -1.42
CA PRO A 103 -19.14 23.79 -1.87
C PRO A 103 -19.50 25.12 -1.16
N GLY A 104 -19.05 25.31 0.08
CA GLY A 104 -19.19 26.56 0.83
C GLY A 104 -18.19 27.65 0.46
N GLY A 105 -17.22 27.37 -0.42
CA GLY A 105 -16.18 28.30 -0.82
C GLY A 105 -15.03 28.43 0.17
N HIS A 106 -14.92 27.53 1.15
CA HIS A 106 -13.83 27.47 2.12
C HIS A 106 -12.84 26.34 1.81
N PRO A 107 -11.60 26.39 2.34
CA PRO A 107 -10.59 25.37 2.09
C PRO A 107 -11.05 23.95 2.44
N VAL A 108 -10.75 23.00 1.57
CA VAL A 108 -10.90 21.57 1.84
C VAL A 108 -9.64 21.03 2.50
N ALA A 109 -9.84 20.25 3.56
CA ALA A 109 -8.81 19.44 4.20
C ALA A 109 -9.24 17.97 4.22
N GLU A 110 -8.28 17.07 4.29
CA GLU A 110 -8.50 15.64 4.35
C GLU A 110 -7.92 15.07 5.66
N CYS A 111 -8.62 14.08 6.22
CA CYS A 111 -8.14 13.19 7.28
C CYS A 111 -8.10 11.75 6.76
N VAL A 112 -6.97 11.07 6.89
CA VAL A 112 -6.88 9.65 6.50
C VAL A 112 -6.38 8.80 7.65
N PRO A 113 -7.14 7.80 8.11
CA PRO A 113 -6.64 6.80 9.03
C PRO A 113 -5.75 5.79 8.28
N PHE A 114 -4.58 5.51 8.83
CA PHE A 114 -3.71 4.40 8.46
C PHE A 114 -3.61 3.43 9.64
N LEU A 115 -3.00 2.25 9.43
CA LEU A 115 -2.81 1.27 10.50
C LEU A 115 -1.91 1.80 11.64
N SER A 116 -0.97 2.69 11.32
CA SER A 116 0.06 3.19 12.24
C SER A 116 -0.20 4.61 12.76
N GLY A 117 -1.20 5.31 12.24
CA GLY A 117 -1.37 6.74 12.45
C GLY A 117 -2.56 7.33 11.69
N PHE A 118 -2.70 8.64 11.73
CA PHE A 118 -3.59 9.38 10.84
C PHE A 118 -2.83 10.52 10.17
N THR A 119 -3.26 10.94 8.99
CA THR A 119 -2.78 12.17 8.35
C THR A 119 -3.85 13.25 8.37
N TRP A 120 -3.42 14.50 8.39
CA TRP A 120 -4.28 15.68 8.31
C TRP A 120 -3.62 16.78 7.49
N GLY A 121 -4.42 17.49 6.70
CA GLY A 121 -3.97 18.72 6.04
C GLY A 121 -4.81 19.10 4.82
N PRO A 122 -4.50 20.25 4.20
CA PRO A 122 -5.22 20.73 3.02
C PRO A 122 -5.18 19.77 1.84
N VAL A 123 -6.25 19.81 1.04
CA VAL A 123 -6.25 19.27 -0.31
C VAL A 123 -5.86 20.38 -1.29
N GLU A 124 -4.74 20.19 -1.96
CA GLU A 124 -4.18 21.13 -2.93
C GLU A 124 -4.08 20.47 -4.30
N THR A 125 -3.88 21.26 -5.35
CA THR A 125 -3.77 20.76 -6.73
C THR A 125 -2.35 20.91 -7.27
N ALA A 126 -1.80 19.84 -7.83
CA ALA A 126 -0.46 19.81 -8.42
C ALA A 126 -0.43 19.12 -9.80
N ASP A 127 0.56 19.47 -10.62
CA ASP A 127 1.01 18.58 -11.69
C ASP A 127 2.09 17.64 -11.12
N ILE A 128 2.01 16.34 -11.44
CA ILE A 128 2.93 15.31 -10.95
C ILE A 128 3.65 14.68 -12.14
N GLN A 129 4.96 14.54 -12.03
CA GLN A 129 5.80 13.85 -13.01
C GLN A 129 6.62 12.75 -12.33
N ILE A 130 6.56 11.53 -12.87
CA ILE A 130 7.33 10.37 -12.38
C ILE A 130 7.78 9.57 -13.60
N ALA A 131 9.08 9.25 -13.69
CA ALA A 131 9.69 8.77 -14.92
C ALA A 131 9.38 9.72 -16.10
N GLY A 132 8.92 9.18 -17.23
CA GLY A 132 8.43 9.92 -18.39
C GLY A 132 6.93 10.23 -18.36
N GLU A 133 6.21 9.82 -17.31
CA GLU A 133 4.77 10.03 -17.18
C GLU A 133 4.42 11.33 -16.45
N ARG A 134 3.27 11.91 -16.81
CA ARG A 134 2.76 13.16 -16.21
C ARG A 134 1.26 13.08 -15.95
N ALA A 135 0.85 13.40 -14.73
CA ALA A 135 -0.54 13.67 -14.38
C ALA A 135 -0.72 15.17 -14.14
N SER A 136 -1.79 15.75 -14.68
CA SER A 136 -2.07 17.18 -14.57
C SER A 136 -3.24 17.47 -13.62
N ALA A 137 -3.13 18.57 -12.88
CA ALA A 137 -4.14 19.07 -11.96
C ALA A 137 -4.69 17.98 -11.00
N VAL A 138 -3.78 17.20 -10.42
CA VAL A 138 -4.06 16.13 -9.47
C VAL A 138 -4.38 16.73 -8.10
N PRO A 139 -5.54 16.41 -7.48
CA PRO A 139 -5.78 16.66 -6.07
C PRO A 139 -4.83 15.81 -5.21
N ILE A 140 -4.09 16.45 -4.31
CA ILE A 140 -3.15 15.83 -3.38
C ILE A 140 -3.39 16.32 -1.96
N GLN A 141 -3.05 15.51 -0.95
CA GLN A 141 -3.02 15.97 0.43
C GLN A 141 -1.66 16.61 0.73
N VAL A 142 -1.65 17.81 1.30
CA VAL A 142 -0.45 18.40 1.89
C VAL A 142 -0.53 18.27 3.40
N LEU A 143 0.29 17.40 3.96
CA LEU A 143 0.28 17.05 5.38
C LEU A 143 0.81 18.21 6.22
N SER A 144 -0.03 18.69 7.14
CA SER A 144 0.29 19.82 8.00
C SER A 144 -0.62 19.82 9.24
N ASP A 145 0.01 19.74 10.41
CA ASP A 145 -0.63 19.86 11.71
C ASP A 145 -0.97 21.31 12.10
N THR A 146 -0.49 22.28 11.33
CA THR A 146 -0.57 23.72 11.64
C THR A 146 -1.42 24.52 10.67
N ALA A 147 -1.71 23.99 9.47
CA ALA A 147 -2.53 24.67 8.47
C ALA A 147 -4.00 24.85 8.91
N PHE A 148 -4.59 23.81 9.53
CA PHE A 148 -5.96 23.81 10.02
C PHE A 148 -6.09 23.07 11.35
N PRO A 149 -7.00 23.47 12.26
CA PRO A 149 -7.28 22.72 13.47
C PRO A 149 -7.76 21.29 13.14
N VAL A 150 -7.12 20.28 13.73
CA VAL A 150 -7.49 18.87 13.55
C VAL A 150 -8.82 18.57 14.25
N PRO A 151 -9.87 18.12 13.55
CA PRO A 151 -11.14 17.74 14.15
C PRO A 151 -10.99 16.54 15.09
N SER A 152 -11.83 16.46 16.13
CA SER A 152 -11.87 15.28 17.00
C SER A 152 -12.24 14.01 16.22
N GLY A 153 -13.08 14.11 15.18
CA GLY A 153 -13.39 12.99 14.30
C GLY A 153 -12.15 12.39 13.60
N CYS A 154 -11.10 13.19 13.42
CA CYS A 154 -9.82 12.74 12.86
C CYS A 154 -8.85 12.24 13.95
N SER A 155 -8.69 13.00 15.04
CA SER A 155 -7.65 12.75 16.05
C SER A 155 -8.05 11.75 17.15
N SER A 156 -9.34 11.44 17.32
CA SER A 156 -9.83 10.59 18.43
C SER A 156 -9.72 9.09 18.15
N THR A 157 -8.88 8.68 17.19
CA THR A 157 -8.65 7.27 16.84
C THR A 157 -7.74 6.55 17.83
N GLY A 158 -7.04 7.29 18.70
CA GLY A 158 -6.01 6.76 19.59
C GLY A 158 -4.66 6.52 18.90
N LEU A 159 -4.55 6.87 17.62
CA LEU A 159 -3.32 6.80 16.84
C LEU A 159 -2.63 8.17 16.81
N GLN A 160 -1.32 8.18 16.53
CA GLN A 160 -0.54 9.42 16.40
C GLN A 160 -0.74 10.09 15.03
N SER A 161 -0.51 11.40 14.96
CA SER A 161 -0.42 12.11 13.68
C SER A 161 0.86 11.70 12.93
N MET A 162 0.74 11.58 11.60
CA MET A 162 1.83 11.32 10.67
C MET A 162 2.18 12.55 9.81
N ASP A 163 1.92 13.75 10.32
CA ASP A 163 2.09 15.00 9.56
C ASP A 163 3.50 15.60 9.70
N SER A 164 4.47 14.83 10.20
CA SER A 164 5.86 15.24 10.38
C SER A 164 6.84 14.20 9.83
N LEU A 165 8.06 14.63 9.50
CA LEU A 165 9.11 13.73 9.02
C LEU A 165 9.43 12.63 10.03
N SER A 166 9.44 12.94 11.33
CA SER A 166 9.75 11.97 12.39
C SER A 166 8.68 10.91 12.60
N THR A 167 7.41 11.24 12.39
CA THR A 167 6.29 10.32 12.61
C THR A 167 5.93 9.55 11.35
N LEU A 168 6.05 10.17 10.17
CA LEU A 168 5.85 9.51 8.89
C LEU A 168 7.08 8.70 8.46
N GLY A 169 8.29 9.18 8.75
CA GLY A 169 9.54 8.57 8.31
C GLY A 169 9.78 8.66 6.80
N ALA A 170 9.05 9.52 6.09
CA ALA A 170 9.17 9.78 4.66
C ALA A 170 8.85 11.26 4.37
N ASN A 171 9.21 11.77 3.19
CA ASN A 171 8.78 13.11 2.75
C ASN A 171 7.33 13.14 2.26
N GLY A 172 6.69 11.97 2.13
CA GLY A 172 5.32 11.79 1.70
C GLY A 172 5.01 10.32 1.40
N LEU A 173 3.78 10.06 0.96
CA LEU A 173 3.29 8.76 0.48
C LEU A 173 2.78 8.92 -0.95
N LEU A 174 3.24 8.04 -1.84
CA LEU A 174 2.70 7.84 -3.17
C LEU A 174 1.80 6.61 -3.14
N GLY A 175 0.50 6.83 -2.90
CA GLY A 175 -0.54 5.81 -2.95
C GLY A 175 -0.81 5.36 -4.38
N VAL A 176 -0.32 4.17 -4.73
CA VAL A 176 -0.48 3.49 -6.03
C VAL A 176 -1.35 2.22 -5.91
N GLY A 177 -2.27 2.22 -4.95
CA GLY A 177 -3.18 1.11 -4.69
C GLY A 177 -4.25 0.88 -5.76
N LEU A 178 -5.20 0.00 -5.42
CA LEU A 178 -6.21 -0.52 -6.32
C LEU A 178 -7.25 0.51 -6.78
N PHE A 179 -7.44 1.60 -6.05
CA PHE A 179 -8.52 2.56 -6.30
C PHE A 179 -8.00 3.82 -6.99
N ALA A 180 -8.84 4.43 -7.83
CA ALA A 180 -8.49 5.65 -8.52
C ALA A 180 -8.58 6.86 -7.59
N GLN A 181 -9.56 6.86 -6.67
CA GLN A 181 -9.72 7.81 -5.58
C GLN A 181 -9.54 7.10 -4.24
N ASP A 182 -9.17 7.85 -3.21
CA ASP A 182 -9.05 7.33 -1.84
C ASP A 182 -10.38 6.95 -1.16
N CYS A 183 -11.48 7.59 -1.54
CA CYS A 183 -12.79 7.40 -0.91
C CYS A 183 -13.88 7.00 -1.92
N GLY A 184 -13.74 7.44 -3.17
CA GLY A 184 -14.65 7.12 -4.26
C GLY A 184 -16.10 7.55 -3.97
N PRO A 185 -17.09 6.71 -4.34
CA PRO A 185 -18.52 7.04 -4.19
C PRO A 185 -18.97 7.29 -2.75
N ALA A 186 -18.24 6.79 -1.74
CA ALA A 186 -18.59 7.00 -0.34
C ALA A 186 -18.57 8.50 0.00
N CYS A 187 -17.50 9.21 -0.32
CA CYS A 187 -17.39 10.65 -0.03
C CYS A 187 -18.21 11.53 -0.97
N ALA A 188 -18.69 11.01 -2.10
CA ALA A 188 -19.58 11.76 -3.00
C ALA A 188 -21.05 11.78 -2.53
N SER A 189 -21.40 11.06 -1.45
CA SER A 189 -22.76 10.95 -0.92
C SER A 189 -22.90 11.63 0.46
N PRO A 190 -23.99 12.40 0.72
CA PRO A 190 -24.18 13.11 1.99
C PRO A 190 -24.11 12.29 3.27
N VAL A 191 -24.42 10.99 3.18
CA VAL A 191 -24.37 10.05 4.32
C VAL A 191 -23.16 9.11 4.26
N GLY A 192 -22.30 9.27 3.25
CA GLY A 192 -21.25 8.30 2.93
C GLY A 192 -19.83 8.76 3.27
N ASN A 193 -19.59 10.04 3.56
CA ASN A 193 -18.26 10.48 3.99
C ASN A 193 -17.91 9.82 5.34
N PRO A 194 -16.88 8.97 5.41
CA PRO A 194 -16.46 8.31 6.66
C PRO A 194 -15.73 9.24 7.64
N GLY A 195 -15.69 10.54 7.36
CA GLY A 195 -14.87 11.52 8.06
C GLY A 195 -13.49 11.71 7.40
N LEU A 196 -13.42 11.59 6.07
CA LEU A 196 -12.21 11.84 5.27
C LEU A 196 -12.12 13.31 4.85
N TYR A 197 -13.15 13.85 4.21
CA TYR A 197 -13.11 15.23 3.69
C TYR A 197 -13.82 16.21 4.60
N TYR A 198 -13.19 17.36 4.81
CA TYR A 198 -13.71 18.45 5.63
C TYR A 198 -13.59 19.77 4.90
N GLU A 199 -14.56 20.65 5.08
CA GLU A 199 -14.45 22.06 4.72
C GLU A 199 -14.15 22.87 5.97
N CYS A 200 -13.16 23.76 5.87
CA CYS A 200 -12.52 24.46 6.99
C CYS A 200 -12.74 25.98 6.94
N PRO A 201 -13.95 26.48 7.28
CA PRO A 201 -14.13 27.90 7.59
C PRO A 201 -13.38 28.30 8.86
N SER A 202 -13.28 29.61 9.11
CA SER A 202 -12.63 30.14 10.33
C SER A 202 -13.27 29.70 11.64
N SER A 203 -14.52 29.22 11.61
CA SER A 203 -15.25 28.65 12.75
C SER A 203 -14.87 27.20 13.09
N GLY A 204 -14.03 26.56 12.27
CA GLY A 204 -13.59 25.16 12.44
C GLY A 204 -14.08 24.23 11.32
N CYS A 205 -13.38 23.11 11.14
CA CYS A 205 -13.60 22.18 10.03
C CYS A 205 -14.78 21.24 10.28
N GLN A 206 -15.61 21.03 9.26
CA GLN A 206 -16.79 20.16 9.30
C GLN A 206 -16.77 19.15 8.14
N PRO A 207 -17.23 17.90 8.33
CA PRO A 207 -17.29 16.93 7.25
C PRO A 207 -18.15 17.42 6.08
N ILE A 208 -17.70 17.16 4.84
CA ILE A 208 -18.42 17.52 3.61
C ILE A 208 -18.56 16.33 2.67
N THR A 209 -19.44 16.43 1.68
CA THR A 209 -19.33 15.59 0.48
C THR A 209 -18.25 16.15 -0.44
N GLU A 210 -17.39 15.28 -0.96
CA GLU A 210 -16.37 15.67 -1.93
C GLU A 210 -16.61 14.97 -3.27
N ALA A 211 -16.61 15.75 -4.36
CA ALA A 211 -16.85 15.22 -5.69
C ALA A 211 -15.71 14.27 -6.10
N MET A 212 -16.01 13.18 -6.80
CA MET A 212 -14.98 12.18 -7.17
C MET A 212 -13.78 12.77 -7.92
N THR A 213 -13.95 13.86 -8.67
CA THR A 213 -12.87 14.54 -9.38
C THR A 213 -12.05 15.50 -8.53
N GLN A 214 -12.50 15.81 -7.31
CA GLN A 214 -11.83 16.67 -6.34
C GLN A 214 -11.20 15.88 -5.19
N GLN A 215 -11.61 14.63 -4.98
CA GLN A 215 -10.94 13.71 -4.06
C GLN A 215 -9.47 13.48 -4.47
N VAL A 216 -8.59 13.24 -3.50
CA VAL A 216 -7.19 12.89 -3.71
C VAL A 216 -7.11 11.62 -4.57
N GLN A 217 -6.36 11.72 -5.67
CA GLN A 217 -6.33 10.73 -6.74
C GLN A 217 -5.03 9.96 -6.71
N ASN A 218 -5.09 8.64 -6.96
CA ASN A 218 -3.94 7.86 -7.39
C ASN A 218 -3.37 8.49 -8.68
N PRO A 219 -2.15 9.08 -8.66
CA PRO A 219 -1.63 9.81 -9.82
C PRO A 219 -1.49 8.94 -11.07
N VAL A 220 -1.24 7.63 -10.91
CA VAL A 220 -1.09 6.69 -12.03
C VAL A 220 -2.39 6.59 -12.82
N ALA A 221 -3.55 6.62 -12.16
CA ALA A 221 -4.85 6.57 -12.83
C ALA A 221 -5.11 7.78 -13.74
N MET A 222 -4.35 8.88 -13.54
CA MET A 222 -4.44 10.14 -14.28
C MET A 222 -3.40 10.30 -15.38
N PHE A 223 -2.48 9.34 -15.57
CA PHE A 223 -1.53 9.41 -16.68
C PHE A 223 -2.23 9.27 -18.05
N PRO A 224 -1.71 9.90 -19.12
CA PRO A 224 -2.21 9.74 -20.49
C PRO A 224 -2.03 8.32 -21.04
N SER A 225 -0.91 7.68 -20.68
CA SER A 225 -0.55 6.29 -20.99
C SER A 225 -0.24 5.54 -19.69
N ASP A 226 -0.07 4.22 -19.76
CA ASP A 226 0.45 3.42 -18.64
C ASP A 226 -0.35 3.60 -17.32
N ASN A 227 -1.65 3.85 -17.47
CA ASN A 227 -2.55 4.34 -16.40
C ASN A 227 -3.52 3.27 -15.86
N ASN A 228 -3.24 2.01 -16.16
CA ASN A 228 -4.08 0.87 -15.79
C ASN A 228 -3.56 0.08 -14.59
N GLY A 229 -2.43 0.47 -14.02
CA GLY A 229 -1.86 -0.14 -12.82
C GLY A 229 -0.37 0.11 -12.70
N VAL A 230 0.25 -0.57 -11.74
CA VAL A 230 1.70 -0.58 -11.55
C VAL A 230 2.24 -2.00 -11.38
N MET A 231 3.53 -2.18 -11.62
CA MET A 231 4.31 -3.35 -11.23
C MET A 231 5.49 -2.89 -10.36
N ILE A 232 5.63 -3.47 -9.17
CA ILE A 232 6.83 -3.32 -8.32
C ILE A 232 7.71 -4.54 -8.51
N GLU A 233 8.98 -4.30 -8.85
CA GLU A 233 10.01 -5.32 -9.01
C GLU A 233 11.16 -5.05 -8.04
N LEU A 234 11.40 -5.98 -7.12
CA LEU A 234 12.50 -5.92 -6.16
C LEU A 234 13.32 -7.23 -6.21
N PRO A 235 14.64 -7.17 -6.02
CA PRO A 235 15.46 -8.38 -5.90
C PRO A 235 15.03 -9.22 -4.68
N ALA A 236 15.28 -10.52 -4.75
CA ALA A 236 15.11 -11.40 -3.59
C ALA A 236 16.06 -10.99 -2.44
N VAL A 237 15.58 -11.09 -1.21
CA VAL A 237 16.32 -10.75 0.01
C VAL A 237 16.40 -11.98 0.90
N SER A 238 17.60 -12.51 1.09
CA SER A 238 17.86 -13.70 1.92
C SER A 238 18.54 -13.38 3.26
N SER A 239 18.99 -12.13 3.45
CA SER A 239 19.64 -11.65 4.66
C SER A 239 19.44 -10.15 4.80
N GLY A 240 19.65 -9.63 6.00
CA GLY A 240 19.73 -8.19 6.26
C GLY A 240 20.72 -7.50 5.33
N GLN A 241 20.34 -6.33 4.83
CA GLN A 241 21.23 -5.47 4.04
C GLN A 241 20.84 -3.99 4.20
N PRO A 242 21.79 -3.05 3.99
CA PRO A 242 21.52 -1.62 4.17
C PRO A 242 20.54 -1.04 3.16
N SER A 243 20.60 -1.50 1.92
CA SER A 243 19.68 -1.04 0.88
C SER A 243 19.62 -2.00 -0.30
N ILE A 244 18.53 -1.92 -1.05
CA ILE A 244 18.40 -2.49 -2.39
C ILE A 244 17.79 -1.46 -3.34
N THR A 245 17.95 -1.69 -4.64
CA THR A 245 17.29 -0.94 -5.70
C THR A 245 16.41 -1.88 -6.51
N GLY A 246 15.28 -1.37 -6.97
CA GLY A 246 14.42 -2.03 -7.94
C GLY A 246 13.68 -1.02 -8.79
N SER A 247 12.54 -1.42 -9.34
CA SER A 247 11.79 -0.63 -10.29
C SER A 247 10.32 -0.55 -9.94
N LEU A 248 9.75 0.64 -10.03
CA LEU A 248 8.31 0.87 -10.15
C LEU A 248 8.02 1.11 -11.63
N VAL A 249 7.21 0.23 -12.21
CA VAL A 249 6.87 0.23 -13.63
C VAL A 249 5.40 0.58 -13.78
N PHE A 250 5.10 1.64 -14.52
CA PHE A 250 3.74 2.07 -14.79
C PHE A 250 3.12 1.25 -15.93
N GLY A 251 1.83 0.97 -15.79
CA GLY A 251 1.04 0.19 -16.71
C GLY A 251 1.16 -1.33 -16.52
N ILE A 252 0.17 -2.06 -17.03
CA ILE A 252 0.10 -3.52 -17.06
C ILE A 252 -0.20 -3.95 -18.50
N GLY A 253 0.78 -4.58 -19.14
CA GLY A 253 0.73 -5.03 -20.54
C GLY A 253 0.54 -3.91 -21.56
N THR A 254 0.89 -2.68 -21.18
CA THR A 254 0.87 -1.50 -22.05
C THR A 254 2.19 -1.32 -22.80
N GLN A 255 3.26 -1.93 -22.28
CA GLN A 255 4.62 -1.89 -22.82
C GLN A 255 5.22 -3.30 -22.80
N SER A 256 6.36 -3.52 -23.46
CA SER A 256 7.00 -4.85 -23.49
C SER A 256 7.62 -5.27 -22.15
N ASN A 257 7.85 -4.33 -21.22
CA ASN A 257 8.51 -4.53 -19.94
C ASN A 257 7.54 -4.76 -18.76
N ASN A 258 6.22 -4.72 -18.99
CA ASN A 258 5.20 -4.83 -17.93
C ASN A 258 4.10 -5.85 -18.25
N ALA A 259 4.40 -6.85 -19.08
CA ALA A 259 3.50 -7.96 -19.34
C ALA A 259 3.35 -8.84 -18.09
N LEU A 260 2.15 -9.40 -17.87
CA LEU A 260 1.86 -10.26 -16.71
C LEU A 260 2.69 -11.55 -16.68
N ASN A 261 3.20 -12.02 -17.83
CA ASN A 261 4.14 -13.15 -17.91
C ASN A 261 3.72 -14.42 -17.13
N GLY A 262 2.41 -14.70 -17.06
CA GLY A 262 1.86 -15.86 -16.35
C GLY A 262 1.59 -15.65 -14.85
N ALA A 263 1.68 -14.41 -14.36
CA ALA A 263 1.25 -14.03 -13.01
C ALA A 263 -0.19 -14.46 -12.75
N THR A 264 -0.43 -15.00 -11.55
CA THR A 264 -1.77 -15.40 -11.14
C THR A 264 -2.56 -14.18 -10.71
N VAL A 265 -3.79 -14.03 -11.22
CA VAL A 265 -4.64 -12.87 -10.94
C VAL A 265 -5.58 -13.18 -9.80
N TYR A 266 -5.55 -12.35 -8.76
CA TYR A 266 -6.39 -12.42 -7.56
C TYR A 266 -7.34 -11.23 -7.56
N ALA A 267 -8.57 -11.46 -8.02
CA ALA A 267 -9.61 -10.45 -7.94
C ALA A 267 -9.96 -10.16 -6.47
N VAL A 268 -10.38 -8.93 -6.19
CA VAL A 268 -10.65 -8.46 -4.83
C VAL A 268 -12.13 -8.19 -4.62
N ASN A 269 -12.54 -8.03 -3.36
CA ASN A 269 -13.87 -7.53 -3.02
C ASN A 269 -13.94 -5.99 -3.10
N SER A 270 -15.08 -5.40 -2.78
CA SER A 270 -15.30 -3.94 -2.83
C SER A 270 -14.40 -3.13 -1.88
N SER A 271 -13.76 -3.78 -0.90
CA SER A 271 -12.81 -3.17 0.02
C SER A 271 -11.36 -3.37 -0.41
N GLY A 272 -11.10 -3.99 -1.57
CA GLY A 272 -9.74 -4.25 -2.06
C GLY A 272 -9.10 -5.52 -1.49
N ASN A 273 -9.87 -6.34 -0.76
CA ASN A 273 -9.36 -7.51 -0.06
C ASN A 273 -9.58 -8.82 -0.83
N PHE A 274 -8.64 -9.75 -0.65
CA PHE A 274 -8.78 -11.16 -1.00
C PHE A 274 -8.77 -12.03 0.27
N THR A 275 -8.88 -13.34 0.13
CA THR A 275 -8.85 -14.27 1.27
C THR A 275 -7.47 -14.89 1.42
N THR A 276 -6.88 -14.80 2.61
CA THR A 276 -5.74 -15.66 2.98
C THR A 276 -6.23 -16.81 3.85
N THR A 277 -5.85 -18.04 3.54
CA THR A 277 -6.07 -19.21 4.39
C THR A 277 -4.75 -19.62 5.04
N PHE A 278 -4.73 -19.61 6.37
CA PHE A 278 -3.56 -19.98 7.17
C PHE A 278 -3.96 -21.00 8.23
N LYS A 279 -3.22 -22.12 8.31
CA LYS A 279 -3.50 -23.25 9.21
C LYS A 279 -4.96 -23.74 9.11
N GLY A 280 -5.52 -23.77 7.90
CA GLY A 280 -6.88 -24.24 7.62
C GLY A 280 -8.00 -23.26 8.02
N LYS A 281 -7.68 -22.02 8.40
CA LYS A 281 -8.66 -20.96 8.70
C LYS A 281 -8.53 -19.83 7.69
N SER A 282 -9.67 -19.35 7.20
CA SER A 282 -9.76 -18.27 6.22
C SER A 282 -9.86 -16.89 6.88
N TYR A 283 -9.19 -15.91 6.26
CA TYR A 283 -9.11 -14.52 6.66
C TYR A 283 -9.46 -13.66 5.42
N PRO A 284 -10.73 -13.26 5.23
CA PRO A 284 -11.21 -12.61 4.00
C PRO A 284 -10.90 -11.10 3.91
N GLY A 285 -10.24 -10.55 4.94
CA GLY A 285 -9.81 -9.15 5.00
C GLY A 285 -8.33 -8.98 4.66
N SER A 286 -7.73 -9.89 3.89
CA SER A 286 -6.32 -9.86 3.58
C SER A 286 -6.00 -9.03 2.35
N PHE A 287 -4.83 -8.42 2.34
CA PHE A 287 -4.38 -7.49 1.29
C PHE A 287 -2.85 -7.49 1.19
N VAL A 288 -2.35 -6.83 0.15
CA VAL A 288 -0.92 -6.60 -0.09
C VAL A 288 -0.64 -5.11 0.08
N ASP A 289 0.41 -4.76 0.81
CA ASP A 289 0.72 -3.36 1.12
C ASP A 289 2.24 -3.12 1.20
N SER A 290 2.80 -2.45 0.19
CA SER A 290 4.21 -2.06 0.19
C SER A 290 4.56 -0.97 1.21
N GLY A 291 3.56 -0.26 1.77
CA GLY A 291 3.72 0.71 2.84
C GLY A 291 3.90 0.06 4.22
N SER A 292 3.48 -1.20 4.38
CA SER A 292 3.72 -1.99 5.59
C SER A 292 5.11 -2.59 5.59
N ASN A 293 5.90 -2.30 6.64
CA ASN A 293 7.31 -2.71 6.71
C ASN A 293 7.55 -4.19 7.05
N GLY A 294 6.51 -4.99 7.27
CA GLY A 294 6.63 -6.38 7.68
C GLY A 294 5.40 -7.19 7.29
N TYR A 295 5.50 -8.52 7.37
CA TYR A 295 4.30 -9.34 7.37
C TYR A 295 3.53 -9.14 8.68
N PHE A 296 2.37 -8.49 8.66
CA PHE A 296 1.54 -8.34 9.84
C PHE A 296 0.37 -9.31 9.78
N PHE A 297 0.36 -10.29 10.66
CA PHE A 297 -0.66 -11.33 10.63
C PHE A 297 -0.87 -11.96 12.01
N LEU A 298 -2.15 -11.96 12.42
CA LEU A 298 -2.66 -12.65 13.60
C LEU A 298 -1.90 -12.32 14.90
N ASN A 299 -2.32 -12.85 16.04
CA ASN A 299 -1.58 -12.66 17.30
C ASN A 299 -0.81 -13.92 17.70
N SER A 300 0.11 -13.79 18.66
CA SER A 300 0.92 -14.91 19.18
C SER A 300 0.10 -16.10 19.69
N ASN A 301 -1.11 -15.87 20.21
CA ASN A 301 -2.00 -16.96 20.63
C ASN A 301 -2.47 -17.80 19.44
N THR A 302 -2.65 -17.19 18.28
CA THR A 302 -3.11 -17.85 17.05
C THR A 302 -1.95 -18.41 16.23
N THR A 303 -0.86 -17.65 16.10
CA THR A 303 0.30 -18.05 15.30
C THR A 303 1.19 -19.06 16.02
N SER A 304 1.20 -19.03 17.36
CA SER A 304 2.22 -19.67 18.22
C SER A 304 3.63 -19.12 18.02
N ILE A 305 3.74 -17.90 17.47
CA ILE A 305 5.00 -17.17 17.28
C ILE A 305 5.09 -16.13 18.38
N THR A 306 6.16 -16.17 19.17
CA THR A 306 6.41 -15.23 20.27
C THR A 306 6.52 -13.80 19.74
N ALA A 307 5.74 -12.87 20.28
CA ALA A 307 5.91 -11.44 20.04
C ALA A 307 7.15 -10.93 20.80
N CYS A 308 7.84 -9.95 20.22
CA CYS A 308 8.95 -9.28 20.88
C CYS A 308 8.45 -8.45 22.08
N GLY A 309 9.25 -8.40 23.15
CA GLY A 309 9.05 -7.42 24.23
C GLY A 309 9.62 -6.03 23.88
N SER A 310 10.62 -5.98 23.00
CA SER A 310 11.18 -4.79 22.38
C SER A 310 12.09 -5.23 21.23
N PRO A 311 11.93 -4.71 19.99
CA PRO A 311 10.99 -3.66 19.62
C PRO A 311 9.55 -4.18 19.57
N ASN A 312 8.62 -3.35 20.03
CA ASN A 312 7.20 -3.67 20.01
C ASN A 312 6.68 -3.75 18.57
N GLY A 313 5.66 -4.59 18.36
CA GLY A 313 5.00 -4.73 17.05
C GLY A 313 5.57 -5.81 16.15
N PHE A 314 6.65 -6.51 16.55
CA PHE A 314 7.26 -7.58 15.76
C PHE A 314 7.24 -8.94 16.48
N TYR A 315 7.55 -9.99 15.72
CA TYR A 315 7.76 -11.34 16.22
C TYR A 315 9.24 -11.62 16.52
N CYS A 316 9.47 -12.31 17.63
CA CYS A 316 10.79 -12.75 18.11
C CYS A 316 10.76 -14.26 18.44
N PRO A 317 10.54 -15.15 17.46
CA PRO A 317 10.64 -16.58 17.69
C PRO A 317 12.08 -16.98 18.06
N SER A 318 12.25 -18.12 18.72
CA SER A 318 13.58 -18.65 19.08
C SER A 318 14.39 -19.14 17.88
N ASN A 319 13.71 -19.51 16.80
CA ASN A 319 14.29 -19.90 15.52
C ASN A 319 13.42 -19.32 14.39
N THR A 320 14.01 -19.05 13.23
CA THR A 320 13.25 -18.63 12.05
C THR A 320 12.14 -19.62 11.73
N GLN A 321 10.91 -19.13 11.63
CA GLN A 321 9.74 -19.92 11.30
C GLN A 321 9.53 -19.90 9.79
N ASN A 322 9.54 -21.07 9.15
CA ASN A 322 9.17 -21.21 7.74
C ASN A 322 7.70 -21.57 7.65
N LEU A 323 6.93 -20.71 6.98
CA LEU A 323 5.47 -20.74 6.97
C LEU A 323 4.95 -20.76 5.53
N SER A 324 3.68 -21.15 5.40
CA SER A 324 2.94 -21.00 4.16
C SER A 324 1.50 -20.61 4.44
N ALA A 325 0.91 -19.85 3.51
CA ALA A 325 -0.50 -19.51 3.47
C ALA A 325 -0.99 -19.60 2.02
N GLU A 326 -2.29 -19.81 1.84
CA GLU A 326 -2.92 -19.81 0.52
C GLU A 326 -3.71 -18.52 0.33
N ASN A 327 -3.36 -17.74 -0.69
CA ASN A 327 -4.16 -16.59 -1.09
C ASN A 327 -5.19 -17.04 -2.13
N GLU A 328 -6.43 -16.57 -2.02
CA GLU A 328 -7.53 -16.86 -2.93
C GLU A 328 -8.28 -15.56 -3.28
N GLY A 329 -8.35 -15.25 -4.56
CA GLY A 329 -9.10 -14.12 -5.09
C GLY A 329 -10.60 -14.41 -5.17
N THR A 330 -11.42 -13.37 -5.28
CA THR A 330 -12.89 -13.49 -5.46
C THR A 330 -13.28 -14.17 -6.78
N ASN A 331 -12.33 -14.31 -7.70
CA ASN A 331 -12.45 -15.08 -8.94
C ASN A 331 -12.17 -16.58 -8.77
N GLY A 332 -11.84 -17.05 -7.57
CA GLY A 332 -11.55 -18.46 -7.27
C GLY A 332 -10.14 -18.91 -7.66
N ASN A 333 -9.29 -18.01 -8.17
CA ASN A 333 -7.88 -18.32 -8.37
C ASN A 333 -7.18 -18.34 -7.01
N SER A 334 -6.35 -19.35 -6.77
CA SER A 334 -5.57 -19.46 -5.54
C SER A 334 -4.09 -19.73 -5.81
N GLY A 335 -3.26 -19.46 -4.80
CA GLY A 335 -1.83 -19.72 -4.86
C GLY A 335 -1.19 -19.73 -3.48
N THR A 336 -0.27 -20.68 -3.28
CA THR A 336 0.50 -20.79 -2.03
C THR A 336 1.63 -19.77 -1.99
N VAL A 337 1.66 -18.99 -0.91
CA VAL A 337 2.73 -18.08 -0.55
C VAL A 337 3.56 -18.74 0.54
N ASN A 338 4.82 -19.04 0.24
CA ASN A 338 5.82 -19.42 1.24
C ASN A 338 6.54 -18.16 1.73
N PHE A 339 6.72 -18.05 3.04
CA PHE A 339 7.38 -16.92 3.69
C PHE A 339 8.05 -17.38 4.98
N SER A 340 8.91 -16.53 5.55
CA SER A 340 9.57 -16.80 6.81
C SER A 340 9.44 -15.63 7.77
N VAL A 341 9.47 -15.93 9.07
CA VAL A 341 9.51 -14.94 10.14
C VAL A 341 10.73 -15.23 11.02
N ALA A 342 11.72 -14.35 10.95
CA ALA A 342 12.91 -14.41 11.79
C ALA A 342 12.73 -13.60 13.09
N ASN A 343 13.73 -13.68 13.95
CA ASN A 343 13.76 -12.98 15.21
C ASN A 343 14.11 -11.50 15.00
N ALA A 344 13.17 -10.59 15.25
CA ALA A 344 13.39 -9.16 15.02
C ALA A 344 14.53 -8.57 15.87
N ASP A 345 14.76 -9.03 17.11
CA ASP A 345 15.90 -8.58 17.92
C ASP A 345 17.24 -8.90 17.23
N THR A 346 17.30 -10.06 16.58
CA THR A 346 18.48 -10.48 15.82
C THR A 346 18.62 -9.65 14.54
N LEU A 347 17.51 -9.45 13.79
CA LEU A 347 17.52 -8.64 12.57
C LEU A 347 17.99 -7.21 12.84
N PHE A 348 17.50 -6.59 13.91
CA PHE A 348 17.83 -5.22 14.27
C PHE A 348 19.12 -5.07 15.09
N SER A 349 19.82 -6.17 15.39
CA SER A 349 21.14 -6.09 16.03
C SER A 349 22.18 -5.43 15.12
N THR A 350 21.98 -5.48 13.81
CA THR A 350 22.77 -4.75 12.81
C THR A 350 22.10 -3.41 12.49
N ASN A 351 22.49 -2.35 13.18
CA ASN A 351 21.90 -1.00 13.05
C ASN A 351 22.09 -0.33 11.67
N THR A 352 22.79 -0.98 10.74
CA THR A 352 22.99 -0.48 9.37
C THR A 352 22.10 -1.18 8.35
N ASP A 353 21.40 -2.25 8.73
CA ASP A 353 20.51 -2.98 7.84
C ASP A 353 19.09 -2.42 7.93
N PHE A 354 18.47 -2.21 6.78
CA PHE A 354 17.10 -1.71 6.67
C PHE A 354 16.22 -2.61 5.83
N VAL A 355 16.77 -3.61 5.15
CA VAL A 355 16.04 -4.48 4.24
C VAL A 355 16.04 -5.90 4.83
N PHE A 356 14.85 -6.38 5.20
CA PHE A 356 14.65 -7.66 5.88
C PHE A 356 13.50 -8.43 5.22
N GLY A 357 13.80 -9.55 4.56
CA GLY A 357 12.80 -10.35 3.85
C GLY A 357 11.95 -11.27 4.73
N ASP A 358 12.29 -11.36 6.01
CA ASP A 358 11.68 -12.24 7.00
C ASP A 358 11.23 -11.48 8.26
N LEU A 359 11.07 -10.17 8.16
CA LEU A 359 10.46 -9.36 9.22
C LEU A 359 8.95 -9.55 9.23
N GLY A 360 8.39 -9.89 10.38
CA GLY A 360 6.96 -10.00 10.58
C GLY A 360 6.56 -9.68 12.01
N GLY A 361 5.28 -9.42 12.21
CA GLY A 361 4.74 -8.99 13.49
C GLY A 361 3.29 -9.37 13.71
N PRO A 362 2.80 -9.24 14.95
CA PRO A 362 1.39 -9.42 15.23
C PRO A 362 0.53 -8.45 14.40
N GLY A 363 -0.46 -9.02 13.70
CA GLY A 363 -1.49 -8.27 12.99
C GLY A 363 -2.85 -8.40 13.68
N GLN A 364 -3.89 -7.90 13.02
CA GLN A 364 -5.26 -8.08 13.49
C GLN A 364 -5.82 -9.44 13.04
N SER A 365 -7.10 -9.49 12.65
CA SER A 365 -7.79 -10.70 12.20
C SER A 365 -7.66 -10.96 10.70
N ASP A 366 -6.53 -10.57 10.11
CA ASP A 366 -6.22 -10.56 8.68
C ASP A 366 -4.73 -10.87 8.42
N PHE A 367 -4.36 -10.83 7.14
CA PHE A 367 -2.98 -10.83 6.68
C PHE A 367 -2.75 -9.56 5.88
N ASP A 368 -1.85 -8.74 6.38
CA ASP A 368 -1.20 -7.67 5.65
C ASP A 368 0.13 -8.19 5.11
N TRP A 369 0.15 -8.45 3.80
CA TRP A 369 1.34 -8.87 3.07
C TRP A 369 2.19 -7.63 2.75
N GLY A 370 2.98 -7.22 3.75
CA GLY A 370 3.85 -6.05 3.70
C GLY A 370 4.98 -6.11 2.65
N LEU A 371 5.86 -5.11 2.63
CA LEU A 371 6.99 -5.01 1.69
C LEU A 371 7.83 -6.30 1.56
N PRO A 372 8.08 -7.11 2.61
CA PRO A 372 8.75 -8.40 2.45
C PRO A 372 8.14 -9.33 1.39
N PHE A 373 6.83 -9.24 1.15
CA PHE A 373 6.12 -9.99 0.11
C PHE A 373 6.66 -9.70 -1.30
N PHE A 374 7.14 -8.49 -1.55
CA PHE A 374 7.57 -8.01 -2.86
C PHE A 374 8.99 -8.47 -3.23
N TYR A 375 9.81 -8.88 -2.25
CA TYR A 375 11.18 -9.28 -2.53
C TYR A 375 11.26 -10.54 -3.39
N GLY A 376 11.84 -10.41 -4.57
CA GLY A 376 11.95 -11.49 -5.56
C GLY A 376 10.64 -11.79 -6.29
N ARG A 377 9.65 -10.88 -6.24
CA ARG A 377 8.37 -10.99 -6.94
C ARG A 377 8.12 -9.76 -7.80
N ASN A 378 7.50 -9.99 -8.95
CA ASN A 378 6.85 -8.93 -9.71
C ASN A 378 5.41 -8.86 -9.23
N VAL A 379 5.08 -7.83 -8.46
CA VAL A 379 3.74 -7.65 -7.90
C VAL A 379 3.03 -6.55 -8.67
N PHE A 380 1.90 -6.90 -9.27
CA PHE A 380 1.07 -6.01 -10.06
C PHE A 380 -0.13 -5.54 -9.25
N THR A 381 -0.41 -4.24 -9.32
CA THR A 381 -1.59 -3.60 -8.73
C THR A 381 -2.42 -3.00 -9.87
N ALA A 382 -3.54 -3.66 -10.23
CA ALA A 382 -4.42 -3.17 -11.29
C ALA A 382 -5.46 -2.20 -10.71
N ILE A 383 -5.55 -1.01 -11.31
CA ILE A 383 -6.45 0.05 -10.85
C ILE A 383 -7.89 -0.26 -11.28
N GLU A 384 -8.84 -0.01 -10.39
CA GLU A 384 -10.27 -0.19 -10.61
C GLU A 384 -10.77 0.45 -11.91
N GLY A 385 -11.63 -0.26 -12.63
CA GLY A 385 -12.26 0.25 -13.85
C GLY A 385 -11.30 0.43 -15.04
N LYS A 386 -10.00 0.17 -14.89
CA LYS A 386 -9.02 0.24 -15.98
C LYS A 386 -8.87 -1.12 -16.65
N SER A 387 -8.78 -1.10 -17.98
CA SER A 387 -8.59 -2.31 -18.79
C SER A 387 -7.14 -2.78 -18.75
N THR A 388 -6.94 -4.07 -18.53
CA THR A 388 -5.64 -4.75 -18.61
C THR A 388 -5.75 -6.01 -19.49
N PRO A 389 -4.64 -6.68 -19.83
CA PRO A 389 -4.69 -7.98 -20.51
C PRO A 389 -5.42 -9.09 -19.73
N ALA A 390 -5.56 -8.97 -18.42
CA ALA A 390 -6.25 -9.96 -17.57
C ALA A 390 -7.71 -9.61 -17.26
N GLY A 391 -8.23 -8.52 -17.84
CA GLY A 391 -9.57 -8.02 -17.57
C GLY A 391 -9.55 -6.63 -16.94
N ILE A 392 -10.72 -6.18 -16.49
CA ILE A 392 -10.86 -4.88 -15.84
C ILE A 392 -10.45 -5.02 -14.37
N GLY A 393 -9.64 -4.09 -13.85
CA GLY A 393 -9.32 -4.01 -12.42
C GLY A 393 -10.55 -3.72 -11.54
N PRO A 394 -10.44 -3.81 -10.20
CA PRO A 394 -9.19 -3.97 -9.45
C PRO A 394 -8.82 -5.43 -9.20
N TYR A 395 -7.52 -5.71 -9.17
CA TYR A 395 -6.98 -7.00 -8.78
C TYR A 395 -5.49 -6.88 -8.42
N TRP A 396 -4.97 -7.87 -7.69
CA TRP A 396 -3.54 -8.12 -7.56
C TRP A 396 -3.10 -9.22 -8.54
N ALA A 397 -1.87 -9.16 -9.04
CA ALA A 397 -1.28 -10.31 -9.71
C ALA A 397 0.20 -10.49 -9.34
N TYR A 398 0.67 -11.73 -9.26
CA TYR A 398 2.07 -12.07 -8.96
C TYR A 398 2.40 -13.54 -9.26
#